data_AF-A0A932V8W8-F1
#
_entry.id   AF-A0A932V8W8-F1
#
_cell.length_a   1.000
_cell.length_b   1.000
_cell.length_c   1.000
_cell.angle_alpha   90.00
_cell.angle_beta   90.00
_cell.angle_gamma   90.00
#
_symmetry.space_group_name_H-M   'P 1'
#
loop_
_entity.id
_entity.type
_entity.pdbx_description
1 polymer ?
#
loop_
_entity_poly.entity_id
_entity_poly.type
_entity_poly.pdbx_seq_one_letter_code
_entity_poly.pdbx_strand_id
1 'polypeptide(L)'
;MELLITIGIAFVVGLVGLGIGIVLQRNLTSAQIIARQAEIEKQLVEAEARAKDIVLKAKDDALKQREEAEKENQRKRSDLQREDERLRHRRESVDRRQEMIENREKKLEQIEKDLDQMRVKLEETQVKQLQELQRISGLTIEDAKAILLQQVEKDTRQDAARLIREIEQHAREDGERRAREVITTAIERVASDQVAESTVSLVPLPNDEMKGRIIGKQGRNIKAIEMATGVDLVVDDTPEAVLLSSHNPVRREVARVALNKLISDGRIHPGRIEKVVEKAEEEVNAAVQEAGEQAVLETGVTGLHPEIV
;
A
#
# COMPACT_ATOMS: atom_id res chain seq x y z
N MET A 1 22.80 -177.31 -29.87
CA MET A 1 21.42 -176.76 -29.91
C MET A 1 21.15 -175.76 -28.78
N GLU A 2 21.76 -175.87 -27.59
CA GLU A 2 21.46 -174.95 -26.47
C GLU A 2 21.87 -173.48 -26.69
N LEU A 3 23.00 -173.20 -27.35
CA LEU A 3 23.50 -171.82 -27.53
C LEU A 3 22.59 -170.93 -28.39
N LEU A 4 21.86 -171.51 -29.35
CA LEU A 4 20.92 -170.79 -30.22
C LEU A 4 19.64 -170.37 -29.49
N ILE A 5 19.19 -171.16 -28.50
CA ILE A 5 18.00 -170.87 -27.70
C ILE A 5 18.26 -169.71 -26.74
N THR A 6 19.44 -169.68 -26.09
CA THR A 6 19.83 -168.58 -25.19
C THR A 6 19.99 -167.25 -25.91
N ILE A 7 20.51 -167.24 -27.15
CA ILE A 7 20.62 -166.03 -27.97
C ILE A 7 19.24 -165.52 -28.40
N GLY A 8 18.32 -166.44 -28.76
CA GLY A 8 16.94 -166.08 -29.11
C GLY A 8 16.18 -165.44 -27.94
N ILE A 9 16.32 -165.98 -26.72
CA ILE A 9 15.68 -165.43 -25.52
C ILE A 9 16.27 -164.05 -25.18
N ALA A 10 17.59 -163.88 -25.25
CA ALA A 10 18.23 -162.57 -25.02
C ALA A 10 17.77 -161.50 -26.03
N PHE A 11 17.55 -161.88 -27.28
CA PHE A 11 17.03 -160.97 -28.31
C PHE A 11 15.58 -160.55 -28.03
N VAL A 12 14.72 -161.48 -27.61
CA VAL A 12 13.33 -161.17 -27.22
C VAL A 12 13.28 -160.27 -25.99
N VAL A 13 14.08 -160.54 -24.96
CA VAL A 13 14.16 -159.69 -23.75
C VAL A 13 14.70 -158.30 -24.09
N GLY A 14 15.69 -158.21 -24.97
CA GLY A 14 16.20 -156.94 -25.48
C GLY A 14 15.13 -156.12 -26.21
N LEU A 15 14.36 -156.75 -27.10
CA LEU A 15 13.26 -156.10 -27.82
C LEU A 15 12.12 -155.66 -26.89
N VAL A 16 11.78 -156.46 -25.88
CA VAL A 16 10.76 -156.10 -24.89
C VAL A 16 11.24 -154.94 -24.01
N GLY A 17 12.51 -154.96 -23.57
CA GLY A 17 13.10 -153.85 -22.82
C GLY A 17 13.16 -152.55 -23.62
N LEU A 18 13.46 -152.63 -24.93
CA LEU A 18 13.48 -151.50 -25.84
C LEU A 18 12.06 -150.95 -26.09
N GLY A 19 11.06 -151.84 -26.22
CA GLY A 19 9.65 -151.47 -26.32
C GLY A 19 9.13 -150.75 -25.07
N ILE A 20 9.43 -151.28 -23.89
CA ILE A 20 9.07 -150.67 -22.60
C ILE A 20 9.78 -149.32 -22.43
N GLY A 21 11.06 -149.22 -22.78
CA GLY A 21 11.83 -147.98 -22.75
C GLY A 21 11.24 -146.90 -23.65
N ILE A 22 10.84 -147.24 -24.88
CA ILE A 22 10.19 -146.31 -25.81
C ILE A 22 8.84 -145.84 -25.25
N VAL A 23 8.04 -146.72 -24.64
CA VAL A 23 6.73 -146.34 -24.07
C VAL A 23 6.89 -145.42 -22.86
N LEU A 24 7.81 -145.73 -21.93
CA LEU A 24 8.11 -144.87 -20.78
C LEU A 24 8.68 -143.51 -21.19
N GLN A 25 9.59 -143.49 -22.17
CA GLN A 25 10.15 -142.26 -22.70
C GLN A 25 9.08 -141.42 -23.42
N ARG A 26 8.16 -142.06 -24.18
CA ARG A 26 7.00 -141.38 -24.77
C ARG A 26 6.05 -140.80 -23.72
N ASN A 27 5.81 -141.51 -22.60
CA ASN A 27 4.94 -141.02 -21.54
C ASN A 27 5.57 -139.90 -20.70
N LEU A 28 6.87 -139.95 -20.41
CA LEU A 28 7.58 -138.89 -19.70
C LEU A 28 7.75 -137.64 -20.57
N THR A 29 8.07 -137.82 -21.85
CA THR A 29 8.16 -136.69 -22.80
C THR A 29 6.79 -136.09 -23.07
N SER A 30 5.72 -136.89 -23.19
CA SER A 30 4.36 -136.36 -23.33
C SER A 30 3.92 -135.63 -22.05
N ALA A 31 4.20 -136.16 -20.86
CA ALA A 31 3.90 -135.47 -19.60
C ALA A 31 4.68 -134.15 -19.45
N GLN A 32 5.96 -134.10 -19.85
CA GLN A 32 6.74 -132.87 -19.85
C GLN A 32 6.27 -131.86 -20.89
N ILE A 33 5.85 -132.31 -22.07
CA ILE A 33 5.25 -131.45 -23.11
C ILE A 33 3.94 -130.86 -22.61
N ILE A 34 3.07 -131.66 -21.99
CA ILE A 34 1.79 -131.21 -21.41
C ILE A 34 2.03 -130.20 -20.29
N ALA A 35 3.00 -130.45 -19.40
CA ALA A 35 3.34 -129.51 -18.32
C ALA A 35 3.88 -128.18 -18.85
N ARG A 36 4.77 -128.20 -19.86
CA ARG A 36 5.27 -126.99 -20.53
C ARG A 36 4.19 -126.24 -21.29
N GLN A 37 3.29 -126.96 -21.96
CA GLN A 37 2.13 -126.36 -22.64
C GLN A 37 1.21 -125.66 -21.63
N ALA A 38 0.91 -126.29 -20.49
CA ALA A 38 0.12 -125.68 -19.44
C ALA A 38 0.80 -124.46 -18.80
N GLU A 39 2.13 -124.45 -18.67
CA GLU A 39 2.88 -123.30 -18.17
C GLU A 39 2.90 -122.14 -19.18
N ILE A 40 3.10 -122.42 -20.47
CA ILE A 40 3.01 -121.44 -21.55
C ILE A 40 1.59 -120.86 -21.61
N GLU A 41 0.56 -121.71 -21.51
CA GLU A 41 -0.84 -121.27 -21.52
C GLU A 41 -1.14 -120.36 -20.32
N LYS A 42 -0.66 -120.71 -19.12
CA LYS A 42 -0.76 -119.83 -17.95
C LYS A 42 -0.04 -118.50 -18.14
N GLN A 43 1.19 -118.50 -18.66
CA GLN A 43 1.93 -117.27 -18.95
C GLN A 43 1.23 -116.42 -20.02
N LEU A 44 0.60 -117.06 -21.01
CA LEU A 44 -0.14 -116.37 -22.06
C LEU A 44 -1.42 -115.73 -21.51
N VAL A 45 -2.17 -116.44 -20.66
CA VAL A 45 -3.34 -115.89 -19.95
C VAL A 45 -2.95 -114.75 -19.02
N GLU A 46 -1.85 -114.88 -18.27
CA GLU A 46 -1.33 -113.79 -17.42
C GLU A 46 -0.87 -112.58 -18.25
N ALA A 47 -0.17 -112.80 -19.36
CA ALA A 47 0.26 -111.74 -20.27
C ALA A 47 -0.94 -111.03 -20.90
N GLU A 48 -1.97 -111.78 -21.34
CA GLU A 48 -3.22 -111.22 -21.84
C GLU A 48 -3.96 -110.42 -20.76
N ALA A 49 -4.02 -110.91 -19.53
CA ALA A 49 -4.63 -110.19 -18.41
C ALA A 49 -3.89 -108.88 -18.10
N ARG A 50 -2.55 -108.91 -18.06
CA ARG A 50 -1.72 -107.70 -17.86
C ARG A 50 -1.85 -106.73 -19.02
N ALA A 51 -1.86 -107.21 -20.26
CA ALA A 51 -2.08 -106.35 -21.43
C ALA A 51 -3.45 -105.67 -21.38
N LYS A 52 -4.51 -106.42 -21.01
CA LYS A 52 -5.85 -105.85 -20.81
C LYS A 52 -5.87 -104.81 -19.69
N ASP A 53 -5.24 -105.08 -18.54
CA ASP A 53 -5.16 -104.13 -17.42
C ASP A 53 -4.40 -102.85 -17.79
N ILE A 54 -3.27 -102.97 -18.51
CA ILE A 54 -2.52 -101.80 -19.02
C ILE A 54 -3.37 -100.97 -19.98
N VAL A 55 -4.09 -101.62 -20.91
CA VAL A 55 -4.96 -100.92 -21.86
C VAL A 55 -6.14 -100.25 -21.13
N LEU A 56 -6.71 -100.90 -20.11
CA LEU A 56 -7.79 -100.32 -19.30
C LEU A 56 -7.29 -99.11 -18.50
N LYS A 57 -6.14 -99.21 -17.83
CA LYS A 57 -5.52 -98.09 -17.11
C LYS A 57 -5.18 -96.93 -18.04
N ALA A 58 -4.60 -97.21 -19.22
CA ALA A 58 -4.32 -96.19 -20.21
C ALA A 58 -5.60 -95.52 -20.73
N LYS A 59 -6.69 -96.27 -20.89
CA LYS A 59 -8.00 -95.72 -21.25
C LYS A 59 -8.58 -94.86 -20.13
N ASP A 60 -8.52 -95.30 -18.88
CA ASP A 60 -9.02 -94.56 -17.73
C ASP A 60 -8.23 -93.26 -17.52
N ASP A 61 -6.90 -93.29 -17.65
CA ASP A 61 -6.05 -92.10 -17.57
C ASP A 61 -6.31 -91.14 -18.73
N ALA A 62 -6.51 -91.66 -19.95
CA ALA A 62 -6.91 -90.84 -21.10
C ALA A 62 -8.28 -90.19 -20.91
N LEU A 63 -9.25 -90.90 -20.32
CA LEU A 63 -10.57 -90.36 -19.99
C LEU A 63 -10.47 -89.26 -18.92
N LYS A 64 -9.69 -89.47 -17.86
CA LYS A 64 -9.47 -88.44 -16.83
C LYS A 64 -8.80 -87.20 -17.39
N GLN A 65 -7.73 -87.35 -18.18
CA GLN A 65 -7.06 -86.22 -18.83
C GLN A 65 -8.01 -85.47 -19.77
N ARG A 66 -8.86 -86.19 -20.50
CA ARG A 66 -9.86 -85.58 -21.36
C ARG A 66 -10.91 -84.79 -20.56
N GLU A 67 -11.43 -85.35 -19.47
CA GLU A 67 -12.39 -84.65 -18.60
C GLU A 67 -11.78 -83.39 -17.96
N GLU A 68 -10.53 -83.45 -17.51
CA GLU A 68 -9.82 -82.30 -16.96
C GLU A 68 -9.62 -81.21 -18.03
N ALA A 69 -9.19 -81.60 -19.23
CA ALA A 69 -9.04 -80.68 -20.36
C ALA A 69 -10.38 -80.06 -20.78
N GLU A 70 -11.47 -80.83 -20.81
CA GLU A 70 -12.82 -80.33 -21.12
C GLU A 70 -13.30 -79.34 -20.05
N LYS A 71 -13.09 -79.65 -18.76
CA LYS A 71 -13.41 -78.73 -17.65
C LYS A 71 -12.58 -77.44 -17.72
N GLU A 72 -11.29 -77.54 -17.99
CA GLU A 72 -10.42 -76.36 -18.14
C GLU A 72 -10.84 -75.51 -19.33
N ASN A 73 -11.15 -76.13 -20.47
CA ASN A 73 -11.62 -75.43 -21.66
C ASN A 73 -12.96 -74.73 -21.40
N GLN A 74 -13.89 -75.40 -20.70
CA GLN A 74 -15.16 -74.80 -20.31
C GLN A 74 -14.98 -73.59 -19.38
N ARG A 75 -14.06 -73.66 -18.41
CA ARG A 75 -13.71 -72.52 -17.54
C ARG A 75 -13.12 -71.36 -18.35
N LYS A 76 -12.10 -71.63 -19.16
CA LYS A 76 -11.48 -70.63 -20.06
C LYS A 76 -12.52 -69.98 -20.97
N ARG A 77 -13.45 -70.76 -21.53
CA ARG A 77 -14.51 -70.24 -22.40
C ARG A 77 -15.48 -69.33 -21.65
N SER A 78 -15.85 -69.70 -20.41
CA SER A 78 -16.70 -68.86 -19.54
C SER A 78 -16.01 -67.55 -19.16
N ASP A 79 -14.72 -67.61 -18.79
CA ASP A 79 -13.94 -66.42 -18.43
C ASP A 79 -13.75 -65.49 -19.63
N LEU A 80 -13.46 -66.03 -20.81
CA LEU A 80 -13.39 -65.25 -22.05
C LEU A 80 -14.72 -64.58 -22.39
N GLN A 81 -15.85 -65.27 -22.21
CA GLN A 81 -17.16 -64.69 -22.46
C GLN A 81 -17.46 -63.51 -21.51
N ARG A 82 -17.08 -63.63 -20.23
CA ARG A 82 -17.24 -62.55 -19.24
C ARG A 82 -16.37 -61.34 -19.57
N GLU A 83 -15.12 -61.57 -19.98
CA GLU A 83 -14.23 -60.48 -20.39
C GLU A 83 -14.71 -59.80 -21.68
N ASP A 84 -15.23 -60.57 -22.66
CA ASP A 84 -15.80 -60.01 -23.88
C ASP A 84 -17.02 -59.12 -23.58
N GLU A 85 -17.92 -59.56 -22.70
CA GLU A 85 -19.07 -58.77 -22.25
C GLU A 85 -18.65 -57.47 -21.53
N ARG A 86 -17.64 -57.56 -20.64
CA ARG A 86 -17.06 -56.37 -19.99
C ARG A 86 -16.44 -55.40 -20.99
N LEU A 87 -15.68 -55.91 -21.96
CA LEU A 87 -15.06 -55.10 -23.01
C LEU A 87 -16.12 -54.45 -23.89
N ARG A 88 -17.19 -55.16 -24.23
CA ARG A 88 -18.31 -54.63 -25.01
C ARG A 88 -19.01 -53.48 -24.28
N HIS A 89 -19.35 -53.66 -22.99
CA HIS A 89 -19.92 -52.57 -22.20
C HIS A 89 -19.00 -51.36 -22.07
N ARG A 90 -17.68 -51.59 -21.95
CA ARG A 90 -16.70 -50.51 -21.92
C ARG A 90 -16.63 -49.77 -23.24
N ARG A 91 -16.65 -50.47 -24.39
CA ARG A 91 -16.71 -49.86 -25.73
C ARG A 91 -17.97 -49.01 -25.89
N GLU A 92 -19.15 -49.56 -25.58
CA GLU A 92 -20.41 -48.81 -25.65
C GLU A 92 -20.42 -47.57 -24.75
N SER A 93 -19.79 -47.63 -23.58
CA SER A 93 -19.62 -46.47 -22.70
C SER A 93 -18.70 -45.40 -23.28
N VAL A 94 -17.61 -45.81 -23.93
CA VAL A 94 -16.68 -44.90 -24.62
C VAL A 94 -17.37 -44.26 -25.82
N ASP A 95 -18.10 -45.04 -26.63
CA ASP A 95 -18.82 -44.53 -27.81
C ASP A 95 -19.88 -43.49 -27.41
N ARG A 96 -20.64 -43.75 -26.34
CA ARG A 96 -21.59 -42.76 -25.78
C ARG A 96 -20.90 -41.49 -25.31
N ARG A 97 -19.73 -41.59 -24.68
CA ARG A 97 -18.96 -40.41 -24.25
C ARG A 97 -18.43 -39.62 -25.44
N GLN A 98 -17.97 -40.31 -26.47
CA GLN A 98 -17.50 -39.71 -27.71
C GLN A 98 -18.62 -38.91 -28.39
N GLU A 99 -19.81 -39.50 -28.53
CA GLU A 99 -20.98 -38.82 -29.10
C GLU A 99 -21.40 -37.59 -28.28
N MET A 100 -21.35 -37.67 -26.94
CA MET A 100 -21.62 -36.53 -26.07
C MET A 100 -20.60 -35.39 -26.25
N ILE A 101 -19.31 -35.72 -26.41
CA ILE A 101 -18.24 -34.75 -26.64
C ILE A 101 -18.44 -34.08 -28.00
N GLU A 102 -18.64 -34.85 -29.07
CA GLU A 102 -18.85 -34.32 -30.42
C GLU A 102 -20.08 -33.39 -30.50
N ASN A 103 -21.17 -33.76 -29.83
CA ASN A 103 -22.35 -32.90 -29.75
C ASN A 103 -22.09 -31.60 -28.97
N ARG A 104 -21.24 -31.64 -27.94
CA ARG A 104 -20.85 -30.46 -27.19
C ARG A 104 -19.92 -29.56 -27.99
N GLU A 105 -18.96 -30.13 -28.72
CA GLU A 105 -18.06 -29.40 -29.61
C GLU A 105 -18.85 -28.66 -30.71
N LYS A 106 -19.79 -29.34 -31.38
CA LYS A 106 -20.67 -28.69 -32.37
C LYS A 106 -21.47 -27.53 -31.79
N LYS A 107 -21.99 -27.68 -30.57
CA LYS A 107 -22.71 -26.59 -29.88
C LYS A 107 -21.79 -25.43 -29.54
N LEU A 108 -20.57 -25.70 -29.07
CA LEU A 108 -19.59 -24.66 -28.76
C LEU A 108 -19.17 -23.91 -30.02
N GLU A 109 -18.91 -24.61 -31.13
CA GLU A 109 -18.57 -23.99 -32.41
C GLU A 109 -19.70 -23.07 -32.91
N GLN A 110 -20.96 -23.48 -32.75
CA GLN A 110 -22.10 -22.64 -33.11
C GLN A 110 -22.17 -21.38 -32.22
N ILE A 111 -21.98 -21.53 -30.91
CA ILE A 111 -21.98 -20.40 -29.97
C ILE A 111 -20.84 -19.42 -30.29
N GLU A 112 -19.65 -19.92 -30.61
CA GLU A 112 -18.52 -19.08 -31.01
C GLU A 112 -18.83 -18.28 -32.28
N LYS A 113 -19.40 -18.93 -33.29
CA LYS A 113 -19.84 -18.24 -34.53
C LYS A 113 -20.90 -17.18 -34.25
N ASP A 114 -21.89 -17.48 -33.41
CA ASP A 114 -22.95 -16.54 -33.05
C ASP A 114 -22.40 -15.34 -32.27
N LEU A 115 -21.44 -15.58 -31.35
CA LEU A 115 -20.75 -14.53 -30.59
C LEU A 115 -19.94 -13.62 -31.50
N ASP A 116 -19.18 -14.17 -32.44
CA ASP A 116 -18.39 -13.37 -33.38
C ASP A 116 -19.30 -12.49 -34.27
N GLN A 117 -20.41 -13.05 -34.78
CA GLN A 117 -21.39 -12.25 -35.51
C GLN A 117 -22.00 -11.13 -34.65
N MET A 118 -22.27 -11.40 -33.38
CA MET A 118 -22.83 -10.41 -32.47
C MET A 118 -21.82 -9.30 -32.14
N ARG A 119 -20.53 -9.63 -32.00
CA ARG A 119 -19.45 -8.64 -31.81
C ARG A 119 -19.33 -7.70 -33.00
N VAL A 120 -19.31 -8.24 -34.21
CA VAL A 120 -19.25 -7.43 -35.44
C VAL A 120 -20.47 -6.50 -35.54
N LYS A 121 -21.69 -7.01 -35.30
CA LYS A 121 -22.91 -6.19 -35.30
C LYS A 121 -22.90 -5.10 -34.23
N LEU A 122 -22.37 -5.39 -33.03
CA LEU A 122 -22.26 -4.42 -31.95
C LEU A 122 -21.32 -3.27 -32.34
N GLU A 123 -20.16 -3.59 -32.90
CA GLU A 123 -19.17 -2.61 -33.34
C GLU A 123 -19.75 -1.72 -34.46
N GLU A 124 -20.40 -2.32 -35.46
CA GLU A 124 -21.10 -1.56 -36.51
C GLU A 124 -22.19 -0.64 -35.93
N THR A 125 -22.94 -1.12 -34.94
CA THR A 125 -24.01 -0.33 -34.32
C THR A 125 -23.46 0.83 -33.50
N GLN A 126 -22.35 0.62 -32.78
CA GLN A 126 -21.66 1.69 -32.04
C GLN A 126 -21.13 2.77 -32.98
N VAL A 127 -20.51 2.38 -34.10
CA VAL A 127 -20.05 3.33 -35.11
C VAL A 127 -21.22 4.14 -35.68
N LYS A 128 -22.33 3.48 -36.04
CA LYS A 128 -23.55 4.16 -36.52
C LYS A 128 -24.14 5.11 -35.47
N GLN A 129 -24.19 4.71 -34.20
CA GLN A 129 -24.65 5.56 -33.11
C GLN A 129 -23.77 6.80 -32.94
N LEU A 130 -22.45 6.65 -32.98
CA LEU A 130 -21.52 7.78 -32.91
C LEU A 130 -21.71 8.72 -34.09
N GLN A 131 -21.88 8.19 -35.31
CA GLN A 131 -22.14 9.00 -36.51
C GLN A 131 -23.48 9.75 -36.41
N GLU A 132 -24.55 9.10 -35.95
CA GLU A 132 -25.85 9.75 -35.76
C GLU A 132 -25.80 10.79 -34.64
N LEU A 133 -25.10 10.51 -33.53
CA LEU A 133 -24.90 11.50 -32.46
C LEU A 133 -24.14 12.73 -32.97
N GLN A 134 -23.08 12.55 -33.76
CA GLN A 134 -22.36 13.64 -34.42
C GLN A 134 -23.27 14.43 -35.37
N ARG A 135 -24.13 13.72 -36.12
CA ARG A 135 -25.07 14.34 -37.06
C ARG A 135 -26.14 15.16 -36.34
N ILE A 136 -26.72 14.63 -35.26
CA ILE A 136 -27.78 15.29 -34.48
C ILE A 136 -27.22 16.46 -33.68
N SER A 137 -26.04 16.30 -33.07
CA SER A 137 -25.40 17.38 -32.31
C SER A 137 -24.88 18.49 -33.21
N GLY A 138 -24.66 18.21 -34.51
CA GLY A 138 -23.99 19.12 -35.44
C GLY A 138 -22.55 19.44 -35.04
N LEU A 139 -22.00 18.69 -34.08
CA LEU A 139 -20.69 18.88 -33.48
C LEU A 139 -19.87 17.62 -33.70
N THR A 140 -18.60 17.79 -34.10
CA THR A 140 -17.66 16.67 -34.10
C THR A 140 -17.31 16.29 -32.66
N ILE A 141 -16.73 15.11 -32.44
CA ILE A 141 -16.26 14.68 -31.11
C ILE A 141 -15.26 15.68 -30.53
N GLU A 142 -14.41 16.26 -31.38
CA GLU A 142 -13.42 17.26 -30.98
C GLU A 142 -14.08 18.57 -30.54
N ASP A 143 -15.12 19.02 -31.27
CA ASP A 143 -15.87 20.23 -30.91
C ASP A 143 -16.63 20.05 -29.58
N ALA A 144 -17.28 18.90 -29.39
CA ALA A 144 -17.97 18.58 -28.15
C ALA A 144 -16.99 18.54 -26.96
N LYS A 145 -15.80 17.99 -27.16
CA LYS A 145 -14.73 17.98 -26.16
C LYS A 145 -14.21 19.39 -25.86
N ALA A 146 -14.04 20.23 -26.88
CA ALA A 146 -13.60 21.61 -26.71
C ALA A 146 -14.61 22.45 -25.91
N ILE A 147 -15.91 22.32 -26.21
CA ILE A 147 -16.98 22.99 -25.47
C ILE A 147 -17.00 22.56 -24.02
N LEU A 148 -16.89 21.26 -23.74
CA LEU A 148 -16.86 20.74 -22.37
C LEU A 148 -15.65 21.28 -21.59
N LEU A 149 -14.47 21.27 -22.20
CA LEU A 149 -13.25 21.80 -21.58
C LEU A 149 -13.37 23.30 -21.30
N GLN A 150 -13.95 24.07 -22.22
CA GLN A 150 -14.17 25.50 -22.05
C GLN A 150 -15.16 25.80 -20.91
N GLN A 151 -16.21 24.98 -20.77
CA GLN A 151 -17.16 25.08 -19.66
C GLN A 151 -16.47 24.83 -18.32
N VAL A 152 -15.69 23.75 -18.22
CA VAL A 152 -14.93 23.40 -17.01
C VAL A 152 -13.91 24.49 -16.67
N GLU A 153 -13.20 25.05 -17.66
CA GLU A 153 -12.27 26.17 -17.45
C GLU A 153 -12.98 27.40 -16.88
N LYS A 154 -14.16 27.74 -17.41
CA LYS A 154 -14.96 28.89 -16.96
C LYS A 154 -15.41 28.73 -15.52
N ASP A 155 -15.93 27.55 -15.16
CA ASP A 155 -16.41 27.27 -13.80
C ASP A 155 -15.24 27.27 -12.81
N THR A 156 -14.12 26.64 -13.18
CA THR A 156 -12.89 26.62 -12.36
C THR A 156 -12.33 28.03 -12.12
N ARG A 157 -12.38 28.92 -13.13
CA ARG A 157 -11.99 30.32 -12.95
C ARG A 157 -12.88 31.06 -11.95
N GLN A 158 -14.19 30.80 -11.94
CA GLN A 158 -15.09 31.44 -10.99
C GLN A 158 -14.82 30.98 -9.56
N ASP A 159 -14.56 29.69 -9.36
CA ASP A 159 -14.24 29.13 -8.04
C ASP A 159 -12.89 29.65 -7.54
N ALA A 160 -11.87 29.70 -8.41
CA ALA A 160 -10.57 30.29 -8.07
C ALA A 160 -10.71 31.77 -7.66
N ALA A 161 -11.52 32.55 -8.37
CA ALA A 161 -11.76 33.96 -8.04
C ALA A 161 -12.53 34.15 -6.71
N ARG A 162 -13.32 33.17 -6.28
CA ARG A 162 -13.97 33.16 -4.96
C ARG A 162 -12.96 32.85 -3.86
N LEU A 163 -12.17 31.80 -4.07
CA LEU A 163 -11.13 31.38 -3.13
C LEU A 163 -10.10 32.49 -2.89
N ILE A 164 -9.65 33.18 -3.95
CA ILE A 164 -8.71 34.31 -3.82
C ILE A 164 -9.31 35.41 -2.94
N ARG A 165 -10.58 35.77 -3.13
CA ARG A 165 -11.25 36.80 -2.31
C ARG A 165 -11.37 36.39 -0.84
N GLU A 166 -11.69 35.13 -0.56
CA GLU A 166 -11.73 34.62 0.81
C GLU A 166 -10.35 34.67 1.47
N ILE A 167 -9.29 34.26 0.74
CA ILE A 167 -7.91 34.31 1.24
C ILE A 167 -7.48 35.76 1.51
N GLU A 168 -7.75 36.70 0.60
CA GLU A 168 -7.42 38.11 0.78
C GLU A 168 -8.15 38.72 1.98
N GLN A 169 -9.44 38.39 2.16
CA GLN A 169 -10.21 38.85 3.30
C GLN A 169 -9.63 38.32 4.61
N HIS A 170 -9.36 37.01 4.71
CA HIS A 170 -8.75 36.42 5.89
C HIS A 170 -7.37 37.02 6.19
N ALA A 171 -6.52 37.20 5.18
CA ALA A 171 -5.21 37.81 5.35
C ALA A 171 -5.30 39.25 5.86
N ARG A 172 -6.30 40.01 5.41
CA ARG A 172 -6.55 41.38 5.87
C ARG A 172 -7.04 41.42 7.32
N GLU A 173 -8.00 40.58 7.68
CA GLU A 173 -8.52 40.47 9.05
C GLU A 173 -7.43 40.06 10.04
N ASP A 174 -6.63 39.04 9.70
CA ASP A 174 -5.50 38.61 10.54
C ASP A 174 -4.40 39.67 10.60
N GLY A 175 -4.13 40.36 9.50
CA GLY A 175 -3.20 41.47 9.44
C GLY A 175 -3.62 42.61 10.38
N GLU A 176 -4.90 42.98 10.38
CA GLU A 176 -5.45 44.03 11.23
C GLU A 176 -5.41 43.62 12.71
N ARG A 177 -5.77 42.37 13.02
CA ARG A 177 -5.67 41.82 14.38
C ARG A 177 -4.23 41.89 14.91
N ARG A 178 -3.26 41.40 14.11
CA ARG A 178 -1.84 41.44 14.47
C ARG A 178 -1.32 42.87 14.62
N ALA A 179 -1.74 43.80 13.76
CA ALA A 179 -1.37 45.20 13.87
C ALA A 179 -1.86 45.80 15.19
N ARG A 180 -3.11 45.53 15.60
CA ARG A 180 -3.63 45.96 16.91
C ARG A 180 -2.86 45.34 18.07
N GLU A 181 -2.54 44.04 18.01
CA GLU A 181 -1.72 43.38 19.02
C GLU A 181 -0.35 44.08 19.17
N VAL A 182 0.35 44.33 18.06
CA VAL A 182 1.66 45.01 18.07
C VAL A 182 1.56 46.43 18.64
N ILE A 183 0.56 47.21 18.23
CA ILE A 183 0.35 48.57 18.75
C ILE A 183 0.07 48.55 20.25
N THR A 184 -0.81 47.66 20.71
CA THR A 184 -1.13 47.52 22.14
C THR A 184 0.14 47.17 22.93
N THR A 185 0.92 46.19 22.49
CA THR A 185 2.18 45.82 23.14
C THR A 185 3.21 46.95 23.12
N ALA A 186 3.29 47.73 22.04
CA ALA A 186 4.18 48.89 21.97
C ALA A 186 3.76 49.98 22.97
N ILE A 187 2.47 50.29 23.07
CA ILE A 187 1.93 51.24 24.04
C ILE A 187 2.22 50.78 25.47
N GLU A 188 1.96 49.50 25.79
CA GLU A 188 2.25 48.92 27.11
C GLU A 188 3.72 49.04 27.49
N ARG A 189 4.65 48.92 26.53
CA ARG A 189 6.10 49.05 26.78
C ARG A 189 6.56 50.52 26.92
N VAL A 190 6.03 51.44 26.12
CA VAL A 190 6.44 52.86 26.14
C VAL A 190 5.82 53.63 27.32
N ALA A 191 4.62 53.26 27.75
CA ALA A 191 3.94 53.92 28.87
C ALA A 191 4.66 53.77 30.22
N SER A 192 5.47 52.72 30.39
CA SER A 192 6.29 52.50 31.59
C SER A 192 7.48 53.47 31.68
N ASP A 193 8.09 53.81 30.55
CA ASP A 193 9.36 54.55 30.53
C ASP A 193 9.17 56.07 30.35
N GLN A 194 8.11 56.53 29.66
CA GLN A 194 7.96 57.96 29.32
C GLN A 194 7.23 58.82 30.38
N VAL A 195 6.54 58.22 31.36
CA VAL A 195 5.73 58.98 32.33
C VAL A 195 6.57 59.55 33.49
N ALA A 196 7.82 59.10 33.67
CA ALA A 196 8.66 59.54 34.78
C ALA A 196 9.56 60.77 34.49
N GLU A 197 9.83 61.14 33.23
CA GLU A 197 10.87 62.16 32.93
C GLU A 197 10.41 63.43 32.17
N SER A 198 9.12 63.61 31.84
CA SER A 198 8.72 64.66 30.88
C SER A 198 7.82 65.78 31.42
N THR A 199 7.76 66.07 32.72
CA THR A 199 6.89 67.18 33.23
C THR A 199 7.60 68.21 34.11
N VAL A 200 8.78 67.89 34.67
CA VAL A 200 9.50 68.78 35.60
C VAL A 200 10.96 68.94 35.16
N SER A 201 11.49 70.17 35.21
CA SER A 201 12.92 70.47 35.00
C SER A 201 13.50 71.17 36.22
N LEU A 202 14.64 70.71 36.72
CA LEU A 202 15.35 71.32 37.85
C LEU A 202 16.30 72.41 37.35
N VAL A 203 16.24 73.61 37.96
CA VAL A 203 17.21 74.68 37.72
C VAL A 203 18.01 74.97 38.99
N PRO A 204 19.34 74.76 38.99
CA PRO A 204 20.17 75.06 40.15
C PRO A 204 20.34 76.57 40.32
N LEU A 205 20.29 77.02 41.57
CA LEU A 205 20.52 78.39 41.99
C LEU A 205 21.87 78.51 42.70
N PRO A 206 22.60 79.61 42.53
CA PRO A 206 23.93 79.77 43.14
C PRO A 206 23.88 80.02 44.66
N ASN A 207 22.74 80.43 45.22
CA ASN A 207 22.48 80.58 46.66
C ASN A 207 20.99 80.82 46.93
N ASP A 208 20.57 80.71 48.20
CA ASP A 208 19.20 80.98 48.64
C ASP A 208 18.79 82.46 48.55
N GLU A 209 19.75 83.39 48.51
CA GLU A 209 19.44 84.81 48.28
C GLU A 209 18.81 85.01 46.88
N MET A 210 19.32 84.30 45.87
CA MET A 210 18.75 84.30 44.52
C MET A 210 17.36 83.66 44.49
N LYS A 211 17.11 82.61 45.30
CA LYS A 211 15.77 82.03 45.48
C LYS A 211 14.78 83.08 45.99
N GLY A 212 15.17 83.88 46.98
CA GLY A 212 14.36 85.00 47.49
C GLY A 212 14.08 86.09 46.46
N ARG A 213 15.04 86.42 45.59
CA ARG A 213 14.87 87.40 44.50
C ARG A 213 13.96 86.89 43.38
N ILE A 214 14.02 85.60 43.06
CA ILE A 214 13.14 84.95 42.07
C ILE A 214 11.68 84.97 42.54
N ILE A 215 11.42 84.73 43.83
CA ILE A 215 10.08 84.84 44.41
C ILE A 215 9.62 86.31 44.40
N GLY A 216 10.47 87.21 44.91
CA GLY A 216 10.16 88.63 45.06
C GLY A 216 9.17 88.92 46.19
N LYS A 217 9.03 90.20 46.57
CA LYS A 217 8.10 90.62 47.64
C LYS A 217 6.66 90.25 47.27
N GLN A 218 6.01 89.41 48.07
CA GLN A 218 4.66 88.85 47.83
C GLN A 218 4.53 87.96 46.58
N GLY A 219 5.62 87.35 46.10
CA GLY A 219 5.56 86.46 44.93
C GLY A 219 5.37 87.20 43.59
N ARG A 220 5.68 88.49 43.53
CA ARG A 220 5.46 89.30 42.31
C ARG A 220 6.37 88.88 41.15
N ASN A 221 7.60 88.46 41.45
CA ASN A 221 8.56 88.10 40.41
C ASN A 221 8.26 86.70 39.86
N ILE A 222 7.98 85.73 40.74
CA ILE A 222 7.60 84.37 40.32
C ILE A 222 6.35 84.40 39.44
N LYS A 223 5.29 85.12 39.84
CA LYS A 223 4.08 85.29 39.02
C LYS A 223 4.35 85.96 37.68
N ALA A 224 5.27 86.93 37.62
CA ALA A 224 5.64 87.58 36.37
C ALA A 224 6.38 86.63 35.43
N ILE A 225 7.24 85.76 35.97
CA ILE A 225 7.91 84.70 35.19
C ILE A 225 6.86 83.70 34.70
N GLU A 226 6.00 83.19 35.59
CA GLU A 226 4.95 82.22 35.25
C GLU A 226 4.00 82.75 34.19
N MET A 227 3.60 84.03 34.29
CA MET A 227 2.72 84.67 33.30
C MET A 227 3.42 84.90 31.97
N ALA A 228 4.70 85.25 31.97
CA ALA A 228 5.47 85.50 30.75
C ALA A 228 5.82 84.20 30.00
N THR A 229 6.17 83.13 30.72
CA THR A 229 6.59 81.85 30.11
C THR A 229 5.44 80.84 29.98
N GLY A 230 4.36 81.00 30.74
CA GLY A 230 3.27 80.03 30.82
C GLY A 230 3.70 78.68 31.43
N VAL A 231 4.59 78.72 32.42
CA VAL A 231 5.18 77.57 33.13
C VAL A 231 5.00 77.81 34.63
N ASP A 232 4.66 76.78 35.39
CA ASP A 232 4.52 76.89 36.86
C ASP A 232 5.89 76.70 37.53
N LEU A 233 6.26 77.62 38.42
CA LEU A 233 7.51 77.56 39.17
C LEU A 233 7.22 77.01 40.57
N VAL A 234 7.64 75.77 40.84
CA VAL A 234 7.48 75.15 42.15
C VAL A 234 8.73 75.40 42.99
N VAL A 235 8.53 76.16 44.06
CA VAL A 235 9.56 76.46 45.05
C VAL A 235 9.26 75.65 46.30
N ASP A 236 9.99 74.55 46.49
CA ASP A 236 9.82 73.64 47.62
C ASP A 236 11.03 73.70 48.58
N ASP A 237 11.07 72.85 49.60
CA ASP A 237 12.13 72.69 50.61
C ASP A 237 13.47 72.18 50.02
N THR A 238 13.56 72.01 48.69
CA THR A 238 14.83 71.69 48.01
C THR A 238 15.78 72.89 48.10
N PRO A 239 16.96 72.74 48.73
CA PRO A 239 17.94 73.82 48.83
C PRO A 239 18.52 74.14 47.45
N GLU A 240 18.82 75.41 47.21
CA GLU A 240 19.58 75.86 46.03
C GLU A 240 18.99 75.45 44.66
N ALA A 241 17.69 75.20 44.56
CA ALA A 241 17.06 74.89 43.27
C ALA A 241 15.57 75.30 43.19
N VAL A 242 15.09 75.47 41.96
CA VAL A 242 13.67 75.70 41.63
C VAL A 242 13.24 74.71 40.56
N LEU A 243 12.02 74.19 40.69
CA LEU A 243 11.44 73.24 39.75
C LEU A 243 10.53 73.97 38.77
N LEU A 244 10.73 73.73 37.47
CA LEU A 244 9.88 74.22 36.39
C LEU A 244 8.91 73.11 35.97
N SER A 245 7.61 73.34 36.11
CA SER A 245 6.55 72.40 35.73
C SER A 245 5.75 72.95 34.55
N SER A 246 5.72 72.21 33.44
CA SER A 246 4.85 72.53 32.30
C SER A 246 4.70 71.32 31.40
N HIS A 247 3.54 71.16 30.77
CA HIS A 247 3.29 70.09 29.78
C HIS A 247 3.92 70.39 28.42
N ASN A 248 4.35 71.64 28.17
CA ASN A 248 4.99 72.04 26.92
C ASN A 248 6.53 72.11 27.12
N PRO A 249 7.32 71.27 26.42
CA PRO A 249 8.77 71.23 26.59
C PRO A 249 9.46 72.51 26.11
N VAL A 250 8.96 73.13 25.02
CA VAL A 250 9.52 74.38 24.48
C VAL A 250 9.35 75.51 25.50
N ARG A 251 8.15 75.66 26.08
CA ARG A 251 7.91 76.69 27.11
C ARG A 251 8.75 76.47 28.36
N ARG A 252 8.92 75.20 28.78
CA ARG A 252 9.77 74.85 29.91
C ARG A 252 11.23 75.23 29.65
N GLU A 253 11.69 75.02 28.43
CA GLU A 253 13.04 75.36 27.99
C GLU A 253 13.26 76.88 27.92
N VAL A 254 12.30 77.61 27.38
CA VAL A 254 12.29 79.09 27.40
C VAL A 254 12.36 79.61 28.84
N ALA A 255 11.58 79.05 29.76
CA ALA A 255 11.62 79.40 31.17
C ALA A 255 12.98 79.09 31.81
N ARG A 256 13.61 77.95 31.47
CA ARG A 256 14.94 77.56 31.95
C ARG A 256 16.02 78.54 31.48
N VAL A 257 16.04 78.87 30.19
CA VAL A 257 17.00 79.80 29.60
C VAL A 257 16.79 81.21 30.15
N ALA A 258 15.54 81.68 30.26
CA ALA A 258 15.21 82.97 30.83
C ALA A 258 15.65 83.06 32.31
N LEU A 259 15.40 82.01 33.10
CA LEU A 259 15.78 81.97 34.51
C LEU A 259 17.31 82.00 34.69
N ASN A 260 18.07 81.23 33.89
CA ASN A 260 19.54 81.27 33.92
C ASN A 260 20.11 82.65 33.56
N LYS A 261 19.52 83.34 32.58
CA LYS A 261 19.90 84.71 32.21
C LYS A 261 19.59 85.71 33.32
N LEU A 262 18.41 85.61 33.95
CA LEU A 262 18.03 86.45 35.09
C LEU A 262 18.93 86.20 36.31
N ILE A 263 19.34 84.96 36.55
CA ILE A 263 20.27 84.60 37.61
C ILE A 263 21.64 85.22 37.35
N SER A 264 22.15 85.10 36.13
CA SER A 264 23.45 85.63 35.74
C SER A 264 23.51 87.17 35.81
N ASP A 265 22.40 87.86 35.49
CA ASP A 265 22.28 89.33 35.55
C ASP A 265 22.02 89.83 36.99
N GLY A 266 21.48 88.99 37.88
CA GLY A 266 21.24 89.29 39.30
C GLY A 266 20.11 90.31 39.58
N ARG A 267 19.47 90.85 38.54
CA ARG A 267 18.39 91.86 38.60
C ARG A 267 17.06 91.26 38.17
N ILE A 268 16.18 91.01 39.13
CA ILE A 268 14.89 90.34 38.90
C ILE A 268 13.75 91.29 39.25
N HIS A 269 13.10 91.85 38.23
CA HIS A 269 11.91 92.69 38.35
C HIS A 269 10.99 92.52 37.12
N PRO A 270 9.66 92.76 37.24
CA PRO A 270 8.69 92.40 36.20
C PRO A 270 9.02 92.89 34.78
N GLY A 271 9.30 94.19 34.61
CA GLY A 271 9.62 94.74 33.27
C GLY A 271 10.95 94.27 32.65
N ARG A 272 11.83 93.61 33.42
CA ARG A 272 13.04 92.94 32.88
C ARG A 272 12.76 91.48 32.56
N ILE A 273 11.95 90.81 33.38
CA ILE A 273 11.53 89.43 33.16
C ILE A 273 10.91 89.28 31.78
N GLU A 274 9.92 90.10 31.44
CA GLU A 274 9.26 90.06 30.12
C GLU A 274 10.27 90.16 28.96
N LYS A 275 11.19 91.13 29.02
CA LYS A 275 12.22 91.34 27.98
C LYS A 275 13.24 90.20 27.90
N VAL A 276 13.55 89.55 29.02
CA VAL A 276 14.50 88.42 29.04
C VAL A 276 13.82 87.15 28.54
N VAL A 277 12.52 86.97 28.83
CA VAL A 277 11.72 85.86 28.33
C VAL A 277 11.56 85.96 26.82
N GLU A 278 11.22 87.13 26.26
CA GLU A 278 11.12 87.34 24.81
C GLU A 278 12.44 86.98 24.09
N LYS A 279 13.58 87.42 24.64
CA LYS A 279 14.91 87.05 24.11
C LYS A 279 15.25 85.57 24.29
N ALA A 280 14.75 84.92 25.33
CA ALA A 280 14.94 83.50 25.53
C ALA A 280 14.08 82.70 24.55
N GLU A 281 12.88 83.17 24.24
CA GLU A 281 12.00 82.58 23.22
C GLU A 281 12.62 82.64 21.82
N GLU A 282 13.17 83.80 21.43
CA GLU A 282 13.92 83.93 20.17
C GLU A 282 15.12 82.96 20.10
N GLU A 283 15.90 82.84 21.17
CA GLU A 283 17.07 81.95 21.21
C GLU A 283 16.69 80.47 21.16
N VAL A 284 15.65 80.08 21.91
CA VAL A 284 15.17 78.69 21.90
C VAL A 284 14.58 78.35 20.54
N ASN A 285 13.80 79.25 19.92
CA ASN A 285 13.25 79.01 18.59
C ASN A 285 14.35 78.90 17.52
N ALA A 286 15.38 79.72 17.60
CA ALA A 286 16.53 79.63 16.69
C ALA A 286 17.30 78.31 16.88
N ALA A 287 17.53 77.89 18.12
CA ALA A 287 18.18 76.61 18.42
C ALA A 287 17.34 75.41 17.98
N VAL A 288 16.02 75.48 18.12
CA VAL A 288 15.09 74.46 17.62
C VAL A 288 15.18 74.37 16.10
N GLN A 289 15.16 75.50 15.40
CA GLN A 289 15.26 75.54 13.95
C GLN A 289 16.62 75.00 13.45
N GLU A 290 17.73 75.39 14.08
CA GLU A 290 19.08 74.90 13.74
C GLU A 290 19.19 73.38 13.97
N ALA A 291 18.67 72.88 15.08
CA ALA A 291 18.62 71.44 15.36
C ALA A 291 17.73 70.69 14.37
N GLY A 292 16.60 71.29 13.96
CA GLY A 292 15.72 70.77 12.92
C GLY A 292 16.44 70.66 11.58
N GLU A 293 17.10 71.73 11.12
CA GLU A 293 17.88 71.75 9.88
C GLU A 293 18.99 70.68 9.89
N GLN A 294 19.71 70.54 11.00
CA GLN A 294 20.73 69.53 11.17
C GLN A 294 20.15 68.10 11.12
N ALA A 295 19.00 67.86 11.78
CA ALA A 295 18.33 66.57 11.75
C ALA A 295 17.83 66.19 10.34
N VAL A 296 17.33 67.17 9.59
CA VAL A 296 16.90 67.01 8.19
C VAL A 296 18.10 66.66 7.29
N LEU A 297 19.26 67.29 7.52
CA LEU A 297 20.50 66.96 6.82
C LEU A 297 20.97 65.53 7.13
N GLU A 298 20.99 65.15 8.41
CA GLU A 298 21.43 63.82 8.88
C GLU A 298 20.51 62.69 8.39
N THR A 299 19.21 62.96 8.27
CA THR A 299 18.21 62.00 7.77
C THR A 299 18.10 61.99 6.24
N GLY A 300 18.73 62.94 5.54
CA GLY A 300 18.77 63.02 4.09
C GLY A 300 17.43 63.40 3.43
N VAL A 301 16.50 63.99 4.18
CA VAL A 301 15.17 64.38 3.68
C VAL A 301 15.25 65.79 3.08
N THR A 302 15.08 65.95 1.78
CA THR A 302 15.14 67.28 1.13
C THR A 302 13.75 67.85 0.84
N GLY A 303 13.57 69.16 1.02
CA GLY A 303 12.37 69.89 0.57
C GLY A 303 11.25 70.04 1.59
N LEU A 304 11.53 69.92 2.88
CA LEU A 304 10.57 70.23 3.94
C LEU A 304 10.31 71.73 4.00
N HIS A 305 9.04 72.10 4.19
CA HIS A 305 8.66 73.49 4.39
C HIS A 305 9.24 74.00 5.72
N PRO A 306 9.72 75.26 5.84
CA PRO A 306 10.35 75.76 7.07
C PRO A 306 9.48 75.66 8.34
N GLU A 307 8.16 75.64 8.21
CA GLU A 307 7.24 75.43 9.36
C GLU A 307 7.13 73.96 9.81
N ILE A 308 7.72 73.02 9.07
CA ILE A 308 7.77 71.59 9.38
C ILE A 308 9.12 71.22 10.04
N VAL A 309 10.14 72.06 9.85
CA VAL A 309 11.51 71.87 10.35
C VAL A 309 11.65 72.44 11.76
#